data_AF-A0A7S3UHU3-F1
#
_entry.id   AF-A0A7S3UHU3-F1
#
_cell.length_a   1.000
_cell.length_b   1.000
_cell.length_c   1.000
_cell.angle_alpha   90.00
_cell.angle_beta   90.00
_cell.angle_gamma   90.00
#
_symmetry.space_group_name_H-M   'P 1'
#
loop_
_entity.id
_entity.type
_entity.pdbx_description
1 polymer ?
#
loop_
_entity_poly.entity_id
_entity_poly.type
_entity_poly.pdbx_seq_one_letter_code
_entity_poly.pdbx_strand_id
1 'polypeptide(L)'
;RPRHIQCGVVTHLGVHPDACQVLVDEGWLEIVRDYMRLDTKNAVLQIACLKSLACFSTNPEWYLMLEELGVPELVGEAMINHSNDTGVQKYGHLFLGHYSTCSIL
;
A
#
# COMPACT_ATOMS: atom_id res chain seq x y z
N ARG A 1 6.10 -15.78 -9.98
CA ARG A 1 5.13 -16.18 -8.92
C ARG A 1 3.95 -15.20 -8.95
N PRO A 2 2.72 -15.61 -8.60
CA PRO A 2 1.58 -14.69 -8.58
C PRO A 2 1.78 -13.61 -7.50
N ARG A 3 2.02 -12.37 -7.94
CA ARG A 3 2.36 -11.22 -7.08
C ARG A 3 1.31 -10.92 -6.02
N HIS A 4 0.03 -11.10 -6.35
CA HIS A 4 -1.07 -10.96 -5.40
C HIS A 4 -0.99 -11.94 -4.21
N ILE A 5 -0.40 -13.12 -4.39
CA ILE A 5 -0.18 -14.07 -3.28
C ILE A 5 0.89 -13.53 -2.34
N GLN A 6 1.96 -12.93 -2.88
CA GLN A 6 3.02 -12.36 -2.05
C GLN A 6 2.49 -11.16 -1.24
N CYS A 7 1.69 -10.28 -1.85
CA CYS A 7 1.01 -9.21 -1.12
C CYS A 7 0.07 -9.77 -0.03
N GLY A 8 -0.63 -10.88 -0.30
CA GLY A 8 -1.49 -11.54 0.69
C GLY A 8 -0.72 -12.07 1.90
N VAL A 9 0.48 -12.65 1.68
CA VAL A 9 1.37 -13.08 2.77
C VAL A 9 1.82 -11.89 3.60
N VAL A 10 2.17 -10.77 2.96
CA VAL A 10 2.60 -9.57 3.69
C VAL A 10 1.45 -8.92 4.43
N THR A 11 0.24 -8.85 3.88
CA THR A 11 -0.92 -8.39 4.66
C THR A 11 -1.14 -9.24 5.91
N HIS A 12 -0.92 -10.55 5.82
CA HIS A 12 -1.05 -11.44 6.98
C HIS A 12 0.05 -11.23 8.02
N LEU A 13 1.29 -10.98 7.60
CA LEU A 13 2.41 -10.70 8.49
C LEU A 13 2.35 -9.27 9.07
N GLY A 14 1.79 -8.33 8.31
CA GLY A 14 1.72 -6.90 8.60
C GLY A 14 0.84 -6.51 9.81
N VAL A 15 0.24 -7.49 10.48
CA VAL A 15 -0.48 -7.31 11.76
C VAL A 15 0.42 -7.54 12.98
N HIS A 16 1.65 -8.01 12.77
CA HIS A 16 2.64 -8.26 13.81
C HIS A 16 3.80 -7.24 13.69
N PRO A 17 4.03 -6.37 14.69
CA PRO A 17 5.04 -5.32 14.61
C PRO A 17 6.45 -5.83 14.27
N ASP A 18 6.88 -6.95 14.86
CA ASP A 18 8.20 -7.53 14.60
C ASP A 18 8.34 -8.00 13.14
N ALA A 19 7.26 -8.54 12.57
CA ALA A 19 7.25 -8.97 11.18
C ALA A 19 7.23 -7.77 10.22
N CYS A 20 6.54 -6.68 10.58
CA CYS A 20 6.58 -5.45 9.80
C CYS A 20 7.99 -4.88 9.69
N GLN A 21 8.76 -4.84 10.78
CA GLN A 21 10.13 -4.33 10.74
C GLN A 21 11.01 -5.18 9.81
N VAL A 22 10.93 -6.52 9.91
CA VAL A 22 11.65 -7.42 9.00
C VAL A 22 11.24 -7.19 7.54
N LEU A 23 9.96 -6.98 7.25
CA LEU A 23 9.49 -6.69 5.89
C LEU A 23 10.04 -5.37 5.35
N VAL A 24 10.13 -4.34 6.20
CA VAL A 24 10.74 -3.06 5.84
C VAL A 24 12.23 -3.22 5.57
N ASP A 25 12.95 -3.93 6.45
CA ASP A 25 14.40 -4.17 6.31
C ASP A 25 14.74 -4.97 5.04
N GLU A 26 13.82 -5.85 4.61
CA GLU A 26 13.94 -6.64 3.37
C GLU A 26 13.47 -5.89 2.10
N GLY A 27 13.17 -4.58 2.20
CA GLY A 27 12.80 -3.73 1.06
C GLY A 27 11.42 -4.04 0.47
N TRP A 28 10.49 -4.51 1.29
CA TRP A 28 9.17 -4.91 0.80
C TRP A 28 8.32 -3.75 0.29
N LEU A 29 8.52 -2.54 0.82
CA LEU A 29 7.75 -1.36 0.43
C LEU A 29 8.01 -1.00 -1.05
N GLU A 30 9.27 -1.06 -1.48
CA GLU A 30 9.71 -0.87 -2.86
C GLU A 30 9.15 -1.94 -3.79
N ILE A 31 9.15 -3.19 -3.33
CA ILE A 31 8.61 -4.32 -4.10
C ILE A 31 7.11 -4.11 -4.35
N VAL A 32 6.34 -3.71 -3.34
CA VAL A 32 4.90 -3.46 -3.51
C VAL A 32 4.63 -2.25 -4.39
N ARG A 33 5.39 -1.16 -4.22
CA ARG A 33 5.35 0.01 -5.12
C ARG A 33 5.55 -0.43 -6.58
N ASP A 34 6.54 -1.28 -6.84
CA ASP A 34 6.82 -1.75 -8.20
C ASP A 34 5.72 -2.67 -8.73
N TYR A 35 5.08 -3.46 -7.86
CA TYR A 35 3.90 -4.25 -8.22
C TYR A 35 2.71 -3.38 -8.62
N MET A 36 2.46 -2.27 -7.92
CA MET A 36 1.40 -1.33 -8.29
C MET A 36 1.60 -0.77 -9.70
N ARG A 37 2.84 -0.49 -10.08
CA ARG A 37 3.20 0.06 -11.40
C ARG A 37 3.12 -0.98 -12.53
N LEU A 38 3.29 -2.25 -12.22
CA LEU A 38 3.40 -3.29 -13.23
C LEU A 38 2.12 -3.52 -14.03
N ASP A 39 0.96 -3.46 -13.37
CA ASP A 39 -0.34 -3.63 -14.01
C ASP A 39 -1.38 -2.74 -13.33
N THR A 40 -1.39 -1.48 -13.74
CA THR A 40 -2.27 -0.43 -13.20
C THR A 40 -3.74 -0.68 -13.49
N LYS A 41 -4.08 -1.55 -14.45
CA LYS A 41 -5.46 -1.90 -14.83
C LYS A 41 -6.00 -3.14 -14.12
N ASN A 42 -5.17 -3.83 -13.33
CA ASN A 42 -5.58 -5.03 -12.63
C ASN A 42 -6.06 -4.72 -11.22
N ALA A 43 -7.37 -4.56 -11.06
CA ALA A 43 -7.99 -4.26 -9.76
C ALA A 43 -7.58 -5.24 -8.65
N VAL A 44 -7.48 -6.54 -8.95
CA VAL A 44 -7.08 -7.56 -7.96
C VAL A 44 -5.65 -7.32 -7.47
N LEU A 45 -4.72 -6.98 -8.37
CA LEU A 45 -3.36 -6.64 -8.00
C LEU A 45 -3.31 -5.34 -7.19
N GLN A 46 -4.04 -4.31 -7.61
CA GLN A 46 -4.11 -3.03 -6.90
C GLN A 46 -4.66 -3.22 -5.47
N ILE A 47 -5.76 -3.95 -5.31
CA ILE A 47 -6.33 -4.29 -4.00
C ILE A 47 -5.29 -5.00 -3.14
N ALA A 48 -4.58 -6.01 -3.69
CA ALA A 48 -3.60 -6.75 -2.91
C ALA A 48 -2.44 -5.86 -2.44
N CYS A 49 -1.94 -4.98 -3.31
CA CYS A 49 -0.89 -4.02 -2.96
C CYS A 49 -1.37 -3.04 -1.87
N LEU A 50 -2.53 -2.41 -2.07
CA LEU A 50 -3.13 -1.45 -1.13
C LEU A 50 -3.37 -2.07 0.25
N LYS A 51 -3.89 -3.31 0.29
CA LYS A 51 -4.06 -4.06 1.54
C LYS A 51 -2.75 -4.28 2.28
N SER A 52 -1.67 -4.57 1.56
CA SER A 52 -0.37 -4.76 2.19
C SER A 52 0.22 -3.45 2.71
N LEU A 53 0.05 -2.35 1.97
CA LEU A 53 0.58 -1.03 2.33
C LEU A 53 -0.19 -0.36 3.48
N ALA A 54 -1.51 -0.59 3.57
CA ALA A 54 -2.34 0.01 4.62
C ALA A 54 -1.93 -0.42 6.04
N CYS A 55 -1.27 -1.56 6.21
CA CYS A 55 -0.69 -1.96 7.50
C CYS A 55 0.44 -1.02 7.93
N PHE A 56 1.28 -0.60 6.98
CA PHE A 56 2.42 0.26 7.25
C PHE A 56 2.02 1.74 7.42
N SER A 57 0.93 2.16 6.79
CA SER A 57 0.39 3.53 6.90
C SER A 57 -0.25 3.85 8.26
N THR A 58 -0.03 3.05 9.29
CA THR A 58 -0.42 3.36 10.69
C THR A 58 0.77 3.80 11.54
N ASN A 59 1.99 3.57 11.06
CA ASN A 59 3.22 3.95 11.74
C ASN A 59 3.83 5.18 11.05
N PRO A 60 4.12 6.28 11.78
CA PRO A 60 4.64 7.51 11.16
C PRO A 60 5.98 7.34 10.44
N GLU A 61 6.87 6.51 10.96
CA GLU A 61 8.20 6.30 10.37
C GLU A 61 8.08 5.55 9.04
N TRP A 62 7.30 4.47 9.01
CA TRP A 62 7.08 3.71 7.79
C TRP A 62 6.24 4.48 6.77
N TYR A 63 5.31 5.33 7.23
CA TYR A 63 4.57 6.19 6.34
C TYR A 63 5.47 7.25 5.68
N LEU A 64 6.40 7.85 6.42
CA LEU A 64 7.39 8.75 5.83
C LEU A 64 8.20 8.06 4.73
N MET A 65 8.62 6.81 4.95
CA MET A 65 9.29 6.01 3.90
C MET A 65 8.37 5.80 2.68
N LEU A 66 7.08 5.55 2.89
CA LEU A 66 6.11 5.41 1.80
C LEU A 66 5.92 6.71 1.01
N GLU A 67 5.96 7.87 1.68
CA GLU A 67 5.95 9.19 1.04
C GLU A 67 7.22 9.42 0.21
N GLU A 68 8.40 9.12 0.76
CA GLU A 68 9.68 9.21 0.02
C GLU A 68 9.70 8.31 -1.23
N LEU A 69 8.99 7.18 -1.17
CA LEU A 69 8.83 6.26 -2.30
C LEU A 69 7.77 6.69 -3.33
N GLY A 70 7.02 7.77 -3.06
CA GLY A 70 5.93 8.27 -3.91
C GLY A 70 4.73 7.33 -3.99
N VAL A 71 4.46 6.59 -2.89
CA VAL A 71 3.34 5.65 -2.82
C VAL A 71 1.99 6.35 -2.74
N PRO A 72 1.79 7.44 -1.97
CA PRO A 72 0.49 8.12 -1.89
C PRO A 72 -0.07 8.54 -3.26
N GLU A 73 0.78 9.02 -4.17
CA GLU A 73 0.40 9.38 -5.53
C GLU A 73 -0.07 8.16 -6.32
N LEU A 74 0.64 7.03 -6.21
CA LEU A 74 0.24 5.77 -6.85
C LEU A 74 -1.09 5.24 -6.30
N VAL A 75 -1.35 5.42 -5.00
CA VAL A 75 -2.64 5.09 -4.39
C VAL A 75 -3.75 5.97 -4.97
N GLY A 76 -3.52 7.28 -5.08
CA GLY A 76 -4.46 8.20 -5.72
C GLY A 76 -4.76 7.83 -7.18
N GLU A 77 -3.73 7.52 -7.96
CA GLU A 77 -3.87 7.05 -9.34
C GLU A 77 -4.65 5.74 -9.44
N ALA A 78 -4.37 4.78 -8.55
CA ALA A 78 -5.11 3.52 -8.50
C ALA A 78 -6.60 3.76 -8.19
N MET A 79 -6.91 4.67 -7.26
CA MET A 79 -8.28 5.05 -6.93
C MET A 79 -9.00 5.76 -8.08
N ILE A 80 -8.30 6.56 -8.88
CA ILE A 80 -8.86 7.19 -10.09
C ILE A 80 -9.13 6.14 -11.17
N ASN A 81 -8.14 5.28 -11.45
CA ASN A 81 -8.23 4.25 -12.50
C ASN A 81 -9.29 3.18 -12.19
N HIS A 82 -9.59 2.95 -10.91
CA HIS A 82 -10.57 1.98 -10.42
C HIS A 82 -11.66 2.65 -9.57
N SER A 83 -12.22 3.75 -10.07
CA SER A 83 -13.18 4.58 -9.34
C SER A 83 -14.43 3.84 -8.86
N ASN A 84 -14.85 2.80 -9.57
CA ASN A 84 -16.02 1.97 -9.24
C ASN A 84 -15.67 0.68 -8.49
N ASP A 85 -14.38 0.38 -8.28
CA ASP A 85 -13.97 -0.83 -7.56
C ASP A 85 -13.98 -0.56 -6.05
N THR A 86 -14.95 -1.18 -5.36
CA THR A 86 -15.13 -0.98 -3.92
C THR A 86 -13.94 -1.45 -3.08
N GLY A 87 -13.18 -2.43 -3.56
CA GLY A 87 -11.97 -2.91 -2.90
C GLY A 87 -10.87 -1.86 -2.97
N VAL A 88 -10.58 -1.34 -4.17
CA VAL A 88 -9.57 -0.29 -4.36
C VAL A 88 -9.93 0.96 -3.56
N GLN A 89 -11.19 1.43 -3.62
CA GLN A 89 -11.62 2.60 -2.85
C GLN A 89 -11.47 2.38 -1.35
N LYS A 90 -11.93 1.24 -0.83
CA LYS A 90 -11.84 0.92 0.60
C LYS A 90 -10.39 0.96 1.10
N TYR A 91 -9.48 0.24 0.45
CA TYR A 91 -8.10 0.14 0.93
C TYR A 91 -7.27 1.38 0.60
N GLY A 92 -7.57 2.10 -0.48
CA GLY A 92 -7.00 3.41 -0.76
C GLY A 92 -7.37 4.44 0.32
N HIS A 93 -8.64 4.49 0.73
CA HIS A 93 -9.06 5.33 1.86
C HIS A 93 -8.46 4.90 3.20
N LEU A 94 -8.30 3.60 3.46
CA LEU A 94 -7.62 3.13 4.67
C LEU A 94 -6.15 3.56 4.69
N PHE A 95 -5.47 3.49 3.54
CA PHE A 95 -4.09 3.94 3.42
C PHE A 95 -3.95 5.44 3.66
N LEU A 96 -4.72 6.27 2.94
CA LEU A 96 -4.65 7.74 2.99
C LEU A 96 -5.29 8.33 4.24
N GLY A 97 -6.34 7.69 4.77
CA GLY A 97 -7.15 8.21 5.87
C GLY A 97 -6.38 8.36 7.17
N HIS A 98 -5.35 7.56 7.41
CA HIS A 98 -4.54 7.65 8.63
C HIS A 98 -3.67 8.90 8.69
N TYR A 99 -3.29 9.49 7.56
CA TYR A 99 -2.47 10.71 7.50
C TYR A 99 -3.10 11.86 6.72
N SER A 100 -4.40 11.76 6.39
CA SER A 100 -5.19 12.87 5.85
C SER A 100 -5.30 14.10 6.76
N THR A 101 -4.67 14.07 7.94
CA THR A 101 -4.38 15.26 8.78
C THR A 101 -3.05 15.94 8.45
N CYS A 102 -2.36 15.57 7.37
CA CYS A 102 -1.23 16.35 6.89
C CYS A 102 -1.73 17.75 6.50
N SER A 103 -1.45 18.71 7.36
CA SER A 103 -1.75 20.13 7.18
C SER A 103 -1.18 20.56 5.83
N ILE A 104 -2.05 20.82 4.87
CA ILE A 104 -1.70 21.68 3.74
C ILE A 104 -1.41 23.04 4.36
N LEU A 105 -0.13 23.35 4.58
CA LEU A 105 0.39 24.70 4.79
C LEU A 105 0.66 25.34 3.42
#